data_AF-G0QBV2-F1
#
_entry.id   AF-G0QBV2-F1
#
_cell.length_a   1.000
_cell.length_b   1.000
_cell.length_c   1.000
_cell.angle_alpha   90.00
_cell.angle_beta   90.00
_cell.angle_gamma   90.00
#
_symmetry.space_group_name_H-M   'P 1'
#
loop_
_entity.id
_entity.type
_entity.pdbx_description
1 polymer ?
#
loop_
_entity_poly.entity_id
_entity_poly.type
_entity_poly.pdbx_seq_one_letter_code
_entity_poly.pdbx_strand_id
1 'polypeptide(L)' 'MSRNKSKAKKKRLAKENNSAKSAPRWASLKAFGLESAGEKSIKPRQDRHWRRDDTDE' A
#
# COMPACT_ATOMS: atom_id res chain seq x y z
N MET A 1 -3.51 -23.33 7.01
CA MET A 1 -3.02 -22.05 7.61
C MET A 1 -1.49 -22.02 7.59
N SER A 2 -0.87 -21.18 6.75
CA SER A 2 0.59 -21.19 6.54
C SER A 2 1.35 -20.55 7.71
N ARG A 3 1.60 -21.37 8.75
CA ARG A 3 2.35 -21.01 9.95
C ARG A 3 3.86 -20.90 9.67
N ASN A 4 4.36 -21.71 8.74
CA ASN A 4 5.80 -21.82 8.42
C ASN A 4 6.14 -21.16 7.07
N LYS A 5 5.95 -19.85 6.95
CA LYS A 5 6.39 -19.10 5.76
C LYS A 5 7.91 -18.95 5.76
N SER A 6 8.54 -19.17 4.60
CA SER A 6 9.96 -18.91 4.41
C SER A 6 10.31 -17.43 4.67
N LYS A 7 11.58 -17.17 5.01
CA LYS A 7 12.08 -15.80 5.24
C LYS A 7 11.83 -14.89 4.03
N ALA A 8 12.05 -15.41 2.82
CA ALA A 8 11.80 -14.69 1.57
C ALA A 8 10.33 -14.31 1.41
N LYS A 9 9.42 -15.26 1.66
CA LYS A 9 7.97 -15.04 1.60
C LYS A 9 7.50 -14.01 2.63
N LYS A 10 8.00 -14.05 3.86
CA LYS A 10 7.69 -13.03 4.88
C LYS A 10 8.14 -11.63 4.44
N LYS A 11 9.34 -11.50 3.86
CA LYS A 11 9.84 -10.22 3.33
C LYS A 11 8.97 -9.70 2.18
N ARG A 12 8.57 -10.58 1.25
CA ARG A 12 7.70 -10.24 0.13
C ARG A 12 6.34 -9.71 0.62
N LEU A 13 5.67 -10.43 1.51
CA LEU A 13 4.38 -10.03 2.08
C LEU A 13 4.47 -8.71 2.85
N ALA A 14 5.56 -8.48 3.59
CA ALA A 14 5.77 -7.21 4.28
C ALA A 14 5.96 -6.04 3.29
N LYS A 15 6.70 -6.25 2.20
CA LYS A 15 6.87 -5.26 1.12
C LYS A 15 5.54 -4.93 0.46
N GLU A 16 4.75 -5.94 0.12
CA GLU A 16 3.42 -5.76 -0.47
C GLU A 16 2.47 -4.99 0.45
N ASN A 17 2.45 -5.33 1.75
CA ASN A 17 1.61 -4.62 2.72
C ASN A 17 2.00 -3.14 2.86
N ASN A 18 3.30 -2.83 2.83
CA ASN A 18 3.75 -1.43 2.81
C ASN A 18 3.45 -0.73 1.48
N SER A 19 3.45 -1.47 0.37
CA SER A 19 3.10 -0.93 -0.94
C SER A 19 1.60 -0.60 -1.07
N ALA A 20 0.72 -1.37 -0.43
CA ALA A 20 -0.72 -1.11 -0.45
C ALA A 20 -1.12 0.19 0.29
N LYS A 21 -0.28 0.68 1.20
CA LYS A 21 -0.54 1.93 1.95
C LYS A 21 -0.43 3.15 1.02
N SER A 22 -1.38 4.07 1.19
CA SER A 22 -1.34 5.39 0.55
C SER A 22 -0.15 6.22 1.05
N ALA A 23 0.29 7.17 0.22
CA ALA A 23 1.28 8.14 0.66
C ALA A 23 0.72 9.03 1.79
N PRO A 24 1.58 9.51 2.71
CA PRO A 24 1.17 10.49 3.71
C PRO A 24 0.82 11.82 3.05
N ARG A 25 -0.14 12.55 3.64
CA ARG A 25 -0.68 13.80 3.08
C ARG A 25 0.39 14.87 2.82
N TRP A 26 1.42 14.97 3.68
CA TRP A 26 2.51 15.93 3.51
C TRP A 26 3.29 15.71 2.21
N ALA A 27 3.38 14.47 1.71
CA ALA A 27 4.06 14.18 0.46
C ALA A 27 3.29 14.76 -0.72
N SER A 28 1.97 14.52 -0.77
CA SER A 28 1.09 15.12 -1.80
C SER A 28 1.06 16.64 -1.72
N LEU A 29 1.05 17.22 -0.50
CA LEU A 29 1.14 18.67 -0.31
C LEU A 29 2.44 19.25 -0.88
N LYS A 30 3.57 18.56 -0.69
CA LYS A 30 4.86 19.01 -1.23
C LYS A 30 4.92 18.95 -2.75
N ALA A 31 4.24 17.98 -3.39
CA ALA A 31 4.29 17.82 -4.84
C ALA A 31 3.23 18.64 -5.59
N PHE A 32 2.03 18.78 -5.04
CA PHE A 32 0.89 19.38 -5.75
C PHE A 32 0.37 20.67 -5.11
N GLY A 33 0.88 21.06 -3.93
CA GLY A 33 0.35 22.20 -3.17
C GLY A 33 -0.96 21.88 -2.43
N LEU A 34 -1.45 22.86 -1.65
CA LEU A 34 -2.59 22.68 -0.74
C LEU A 34 -3.89 22.34 -1.46
N GLU A 35 -4.16 23.02 -2.57
CA GLU A 35 -5.42 22.96 -3.32
C GLU A 35 -5.58 21.60 -4.03
N SER A 36 -4.54 21.19 -4.77
CA SER A 36 -4.58 19.92 -5.51
C SER A 36 -4.35 18.68 -4.65
N ALA A 37 -3.73 18.79 -3.46
CA ALA A 37 -3.50 17.64 -2.58
C ALA A 37 -4.76 17.14 -1.84
N GLY A 38 -5.88 17.87 -1.93
CA GLY A 38 -7.20 17.39 -1.50
C GLY A 38 -7.76 16.33 -2.44
N GLU A 39 -7.48 16.46 -3.74
CA GLU A 39 -8.05 15.63 -4.80
C GLU A 39 -7.05 14.61 -5.37
N LYS A 40 -5.77 14.98 -5.42
CA LYS A 40 -4.70 14.19 -6.04
C LYS A 40 -3.75 13.65 -4.98
N SER A 41 -3.48 12.36 -5.06
CA SER A 41 -2.47 11.68 -4.25
C SER A 41 -1.34 11.17 -5.14
N ILE A 42 -0.09 11.35 -4.70
CA ILE A 42 1.09 10.79 -5.38
C ILE A 42 0.99 9.26 -5.44
N LYS A 43 0.40 8.69 -4.39
CA LYS A 43 0.20 7.25 -4.27
C LYS A 43 -1.24 7.03 -3.79
N PRO A 44 -2.19 6.90 -4.71
CA PRO A 44 -3.55 6.52 -4.35
C PRO A 44 -3.51 5.17 -3.63
N ARG A 45 -4.41 4.99 -2.67
CA ARG A 45 -4.52 3.73 -1.94
C ARG A 45 -4.83 2.63 -2.96
N GLN A 46 -3.99 1.61 -3.03
CA GLN A 46 -4.30 0.40 -3.77
C GLN A 46 -5.23 -0.41 -2.89
N ASP A 47 -6.44 -0.70 -3.38
CA ASP A 47 -7.46 -1.45 -2.64
C ASP A 47 -7.10 -2.92 -2.56
N ARG A 48 -6.10 -3.25 -1.74
CA ARG A 48 -5.86 -4.62 -1.33
C ARG A 48 -6.74 -4.91 -0.12
N HIS A 49 -7.78 -5.72 -0.29
CA HIS A 49 -8.71 -6.08 0.76
C HIS A 49 -8.63 -7.57 1.09
N TRP A 50 -8.35 -7.88 2.35
CA TRP A 50 -8.07 -9.25 2.82
C TRP A 50 -9.18 -10.29 2.59
N ARG A 51 -10.43 -9.88 2.30
CA ARG A 51 -11.51 -10.78 1.88
C ARG A 51 -11.88 -10.73 0.40
N ARG A 52 -11.49 -9.67 -0.31
CA ARG A 52 -11.90 -9.47 -1.72
C ARG A 52 -10.80 -9.94 -2.67
N ASP A 53 -9.55 -9.70 -2.28
CA ASP A 53 -8.41 -10.16 -3.04
C ASP A 53 -7.83 -11.36 -2.32
N ASP A 54 -8.19 -12.55 -2.79
CA ASP A 54 -7.36 -13.71 -2.57
C ASP A 54 -6.07 -13.44 -3.33
N THR A 55 -4.98 -13.21 -2.60
CA THR A 55 -3.66 -13.31 -3.22
C THR A 55 -3.47 -14.77 -3.58
N ASP A 56 -3.88 -15.12 -4.81
CA ASP A 56 -3.56 -16.39 -5.43
C ASP A 56 -2.06 -16.61 -5.30
N GLU A 57 -1.71 -17.70 -4.64
CA GLU A 57 -0.34 -18.16 -4.48
C GLU A 57 -0.21 -19.56 -5.05
#